data_AF-A0A496VFQ2-F1
#
_entry.id   AF-A0A496VFQ2-F1
#
_cell.length_a   1.000
_cell.length_b   1.000
_cell.length_c   1.000
_cell.angle_alpha   90.00
_cell.angle_beta   90.00
_cell.angle_gamma   90.00
#
_symmetry.space_group_name_H-M   'P 1'
#
loop_
_entity.id
_entity.type
_entity.pdbx_description
1 polymer ?
#
loop_
_entity_poly.entity_id
_entity_poly.type
_entity_poly.pdbx_seq_one_letter_code
_entity_poly.pdbx_strand_id
1 'polypeptide(L)'
;MLDSARYQKCALVQDFAAAFCIELLYIPPYSPNLNIIERLWKFVKKKCLYSQYYPDFKLFKEAITECLAQTNTTYKEELDSLLTLKFQSVKKAQVMTI
;
A
#
# COMPACT_ATOMS: atom_id res chain seq x y z
N MET A 1 -9.53 -3.12 0.48
CA MET A 1 -9.46 -1.72 0.01
C MET A 1 -8.59 -1.69 -1.24
N LEU A 2 -9.01 -0.95 -2.25
CA LEU A 2 -8.48 -0.94 -3.61
C LEU A 2 -8.34 0.49 -4.12
N ASP A 3 -7.38 0.74 -5.01
CA ASP A 3 -7.29 2.00 -5.73
C ASP A 3 -8.23 2.00 -6.95
N SER A 4 -8.23 3.07 -7.73
CA SER A 4 -9.10 3.16 -8.92
C SER A 4 -8.46 2.57 -10.18
N ALA A 5 -7.42 1.73 -10.08
CA ALA A 5 -6.79 1.12 -11.24
C ALA A 5 -7.78 0.26 -12.03
N ARG A 6 -7.73 0.37 -13.36
CA ARG A 6 -8.70 -0.28 -14.27
C ARG A 6 -8.76 -1.80 -14.10
N TYR A 7 -7.62 -2.45 -13.87
CA TYR A 7 -7.56 -3.90 -13.71
C TYR A 7 -8.24 -4.39 -12.42
N GLN A 8 -8.39 -3.54 -11.39
CA GLN A 8 -9.10 -3.90 -10.16
C GLN A 8 -10.63 -3.84 -10.34
N LYS A 9 -11.10 -3.14 -11.38
CA LYS A 9 -12.53 -2.98 -11.71
C LYS A 9 -13.00 -3.87 -12.85
N CYS A 10 -12.14 -4.75 -13.37
CA CYS A 10 -12.51 -5.59 -14.51
C CYS A 10 -13.53 -6.66 -14.10
N ALA A 11 -14.28 -7.17 -15.08
CA ALA A 11 -15.32 -8.18 -14.86
C ALA A 11 -14.79 -9.40 -14.09
N LEU A 12 -13.63 -9.93 -14.47
CA LEU A 12 -12.99 -11.06 -13.78
C LEU A 12 -12.80 -10.85 -12.28
N VAL A 13 -12.39 -9.65 -11.85
CA VAL A 13 -12.19 -9.34 -10.43
C VAL A 13 -13.53 -9.22 -9.72
N GLN A 14 -14.54 -8.61 -10.36
CA GLN A 14 -15.88 -8.46 -9.79
C GLN A 14 -16.60 -9.82 -9.66
N ASP A 15 -16.53 -10.65 -10.70
CA ASP A 15 -17.13 -11.99 -10.73
C ASP A 15 -16.49 -12.89 -9.67
N PHE A 16 -15.17 -12.85 -9.53
CA PHE A 16 -14.45 -13.57 -8.49
C PHE A 16 -14.86 -13.07 -7.10
N ALA A 17 -14.90 -11.76 -6.88
CA ALA A 17 -15.32 -11.19 -5.61
C ALA A 17 -16.76 -11.59 -5.24
N ALA A 18 -17.68 -11.59 -6.21
CA ALA A 18 -19.05 -12.05 -6.02
C ALA A 18 -19.12 -13.54 -5.65
N ALA A 19 -18.35 -14.39 -6.35
CA ALA A 19 -18.31 -15.84 -6.09
C ALA A 19 -17.82 -16.17 -4.66
N PHE A 20 -16.89 -15.37 -4.12
CA PHE A 20 -16.32 -15.56 -2.78
C PHE A 20 -16.91 -14.63 -1.71
N CYS A 21 -17.99 -13.89 -2.03
CA CYS A 21 -18.62 -12.92 -1.11
C CYS A 21 -17.63 -11.88 -0.54
N ILE A 22 -16.69 -11.42 -1.36
CA ILE A 22 -15.69 -10.40 -1.00
C ILE A 22 -16.23 -9.02 -1.33
N GLU A 23 -16.27 -8.12 -0.34
CA GLU A 23 -16.64 -6.72 -0.57
C GLU A 23 -15.45 -5.91 -1.12
N LEU A 24 -15.62 -5.34 -2.31
CA LEU A 24 -14.61 -4.49 -2.95
C LEU A 24 -14.80 -3.02 -2.54
N LEU A 25 -14.00 -2.58 -1.56
CA LEU A 25 -13.97 -1.18 -1.11
C LEU A 25 -12.96 -0.36 -1.93
N TYR A 26 -13.45 0.62 -2.69
CA TYR A 26 -12.61 1.53 -3.47
C TYR A 26 -12.39 2.85 -2.74
N ILE A 27 -11.14 3.32 -2.70
CA ILE A 27 -10.82 4.66 -2.20
C ILE A 27 -11.14 5.72 -3.26
N PRO A 28 -11.47 6.97 -2.86
CA PRO A 28 -11.65 8.07 -3.78
C PRO A 28 -10.43 8.30 -4.69
N PRO A 29 -10.63 8.80 -5.91
CA PRO A 29 -9.53 9.14 -6.82
C PRO A 29 -8.49 10.06 -6.17
N TYR A 30 -7.23 9.91 -6.58
CA TYR A 30 -6.10 10.75 -6.15
C TYR A 30 -5.94 10.86 -4.62
N SER A 31 -6.36 9.84 -3.87
CA SER A 31 -6.29 9.82 -2.40
C SER A 31 -5.29 8.78 -1.85
N PRO A 32 -4.00 8.84 -2.24
CA PRO A 32 -3.00 7.86 -1.80
C PRO A 32 -2.77 7.89 -0.28
N ASN A 33 -3.12 9.00 0.38
CA ASN A 33 -3.08 9.14 1.83
C ASN A 33 -4.01 8.15 2.56
N LEU A 34 -5.09 7.71 1.90
CA LEU A 34 -6.04 6.71 2.42
C LEU A 34 -5.57 5.28 2.15
N ASN A 35 -4.59 5.09 1.25
CA ASN A 35 -4.06 3.77 0.94
C ASN A 35 -2.90 3.41 1.87
N ILE A 36 -3.17 2.58 2.88
CA ILE A 36 -2.19 2.22 3.92
C ILE A 36 -0.96 1.51 3.33
N ILE A 37 -1.12 0.76 2.24
CA ILE A 37 -0.01 0.05 1.60
C ILE A 37 1.08 1.01 1.09
N GLU A 38 0.72 2.25 0.76
CA GLU A 38 1.70 3.28 0.37
C GLU A 38 2.62 3.66 1.54
N ARG A 39 2.12 3.63 2.77
CA ARG A 39 2.94 3.87 3.98
C ARG A 39 3.89 2.70 4.21
N LEU A 40 3.40 1.47 4.09
CA LEU A 40 4.22 0.27 4.15
C LEU A 40 5.31 0.30 3.06
N TRP A 41 4.96 0.71 1.85
CA TRP A 41 5.93 0.75 0.75
C TRP A 41 6.98 1.84 0.93
N LYS A 42 6.63 3.00 1.49
CA LYS A 42 7.62 4.00 1.94
C LYS A 42 8.56 3.44 2.99
N PHE A 43 8.04 2.66 3.94
CA PHE A 43 8.84 2.00 4.97
C PHE A 43 9.82 0.99 4.37
N VAL A 44 9.34 0.06 3.53
CA VAL A 44 10.18 -0.96 2.88
C VAL A 44 11.29 -0.29 2.07
N LYS A 45 10.95 0.73 1.28
CA LYS A 45 11.94 1.51 0.54
C LYS A 45 13.00 2.11 1.47
N LYS A 46 12.61 2.68 2.61
CA LYS A 46 13.54 3.26 3.58
C LYS A 46 14.45 2.21 4.25
N LYS A 47 13.92 1.02 4.57
CA LYS A 47 14.64 0.00 5.35
C LYS A 47 15.58 -0.85 4.50
N CYS A 48 15.14 -1.31 3.34
CA CYS A 48 15.95 -2.24 2.53
C CYS A 48 16.40 -1.67 1.18
N LEU A 49 15.75 -0.66 0.61
CA LEU A 49 16.08 -0.20 -0.75
C LEU A 49 16.85 1.13 -0.80
N TYR A 50 16.80 1.92 0.27
CA TYR A 50 17.39 3.25 0.28
C TYR A 50 18.91 3.17 0.24
N SER A 51 19.51 3.80 -0.77
CA SER A 51 20.96 3.82 -1.01
C SER A 51 21.62 2.44 -1.12
N GLN A 52 20.86 1.40 -1.48
CA GLN A 52 21.40 0.08 -1.80
C GLN A 52 21.26 -0.23 -3.29
N TYR A 53 22.34 -0.76 -3.87
CA TYR A 53 22.36 -1.26 -5.23
C TYR A 53 22.23 -2.79 -5.23
N TYR A 54 21.34 -3.30 -6.08
CA TYR A 54 21.12 -4.72 -6.28
C TYR A 54 21.52 -5.06 -7.73
N PRO A 55 22.51 -5.95 -7.95
CA PRO A 55 23.03 -6.22 -9.29
C PRO A 55 22.06 -7.05 -10.15
N ASP A 56 21.12 -7.76 -9.53
CA ASP A 56 20.10 -8.53 -10.23
C ASP A 56 18.73 -8.47 -9.53
N PHE A 57 17.71 -8.89 -10.27
CA PHE A 57 16.32 -8.87 -9.80
C PHE A 57 16.07 -9.84 -8.64
N LYS A 58 16.82 -10.95 -8.56
CA LYS A 58 16.64 -11.96 -7.52
C LYS A 58 17.02 -11.37 -6.16
N LEU A 59 18.20 -10.75 -6.07
CA LEU A 59 18.67 -10.10 -4.84
C LEU A 59 17.75 -8.93 -4.42
N PHE A 60 17.28 -8.13 -5.38
CA PHE A 60 16.31 -7.07 -5.12
C PHE A 60 15.01 -7.63 -4.50
N LYS A 61 14.47 -8.71 -5.07
CA LYS A 61 13.26 -9.36 -4.57
C LYS A 61 13.47 -10.01 -3.21
N GLU A 62 14.62 -10.66 -3.00
CA GLU A 62 14.98 -11.29 -1.74
C GLU A 62 15.05 -10.26 -0.62
N ALA A 63 15.71 -9.12 -0.83
CA ALA A 63 15.78 -8.06 0.16
C ALA A 63 14.40 -7.48 0.55
N ILE A 64 13.48 -7.34 -0.41
CA ILE A 64 12.09 -6.95 -0.11
C ILE A 64 11.40 -8.04 0.72
N THR A 65 11.55 -9.30 0.34
CA THR A 65 10.90 -10.44 1.01
C THR A 65 11.40 -10.60 2.44
N GLU A 66 12.70 -10.49 2.67
CA GLU A 66 13.31 -10.51 3.99
C GLU A 66 12.85 -9.34 4.85
N CYS A 67 12.80 -8.12 4.29
CA CYS A 67 12.27 -6.96 5.00
C CYS A 67 10.81 -7.17 5.42
N LEU A 68 9.99 -7.75 4.55
CA LEU A 68 8.59 -8.04 4.84
C LEU A 68 8.41 -9.17 5.87
N ALA A 69 9.30 -10.17 5.87
CA ALA A 69 9.27 -11.24 6.87
C ALA A 69 9.51 -10.73 8.31
N GLN A 70 10.19 -9.59 8.45
CA GLN A 70 10.48 -8.96 9.75
C GLN A 70 9.40 -7.98 10.23
N THR A 71 8.31 -7.79 9.46
CA THR A 71 7.23 -6.85 9.78
C THR A 71 6.55 -7.14 11.12
N ASN A 72 6.31 -8.41 11.43
CA ASN A 72 5.67 -8.84 12.68
C ASN A 72 6.65 -9.09 13.82
N THR A 73 7.96 -8.92 13.58
CA THR A 73 9.01 -9.16 14.58
C THR A 73 9.79 -7.87 14.82
N THR A 74 10.95 -7.69 14.20
CA THR A 74 11.87 -6.57 14.38
C THR A 74 11.21 -5.21 14.17
N TYR A 75 10.29 -5.11 13.20
CA TYR A 75 9.67 -3.84 12.82
C TYR A 75 8.27 -3.63 13.38
N LYS A 76 7.81 -4.53 14.26
CA LYS A 76 6.42 -4.53 14.73
C LYS A 76 6.01 -3.21 15.36
N GLU A 77 6.77 -2.71 16.33
CA GLU A 77 6.42 -1.48 17.06
C GLU A 77 6.42 -0.23 16.15
N GLU A 78 7.40 -0.13 15.24
CA GLU A 78 7.48 0.97 14.28
C GLU A 78 6.31 0.93 13.30
N LEU A 79 5.92 -0.26 12.84
CA LEU A 79 4.80 -0.45 11.92
C LEU A 79 3.45 -0.25 12.60
N ASP A 80 3.28 -0.67 13.86
CA ASP A 80 2.06 -0.45 14.63
C ASP A 80 1.77 1.06 14.78
N SER A 81 2.81 1.89 14.90
CA SER A 81 2.70 3.35 14.89
C SER A 81 2.44 3.93 13.48
N LEU A 82 3.15 3.42 12.47
CA LEU A 82 3.09 3.94 11.10
C LEU A 82 1.78 3.63 10.37
N LEU A 83 1.25 2.43 10.56
CA LEU A 83 0.07 1.89 9.84
C LEU A 83 -1.26 2.24 10.52
N THR A 84 -1.28 3.27 11.37
CA THR A 84 -2.50 3.72 12.05
C THR A 84 -3.55 4.31 11.10
N LEU A 85 -4.82 4.07 11.42
CA LEU A 85 -5.98 4.61 10.68
C LEU A 85 -6.35 6.05 11.08
N LYS A 86 -5.40 6.80 11.62
CA LYS A 86 -5.62 8.20 12.04
C LYS A 86 -5.51 9.11 10.82
N PHE A 87 -6.64 9.32 10.15
CA PHE A 87 -6.74 10.25 9.01
C PHE A 87 -7.26 11.61 9.46
N GLN A 88 -6.74 12.69 8.87
CA GLN A 88 -7.22 14.04 9.12
C GLN A 88 -8.36 14.39 8.15
N SER A 89 -9.49 14.85 8.68
CA SER A 89 -10.57 15.45 7.89
C SER A 89 -10.37 16.96 7.78
N VAL A 90 -10.34 17.51 6.58
CA VAL A 90 -10.24 18.96 6.34
C VAL A 90 -11.57 19.47 5.79
N LYS A 91 -12.17 20.47 6.42
CA LYS A 91 -13.52 20.97 6.09
C LYS A 91 -13.61 21.68 4.73
N LYS A 92 -12.49 22.14 4.17
CA LYS A 92 -12.40 22.82 2.88
C LYS A 92 -11.16 22.34 2.14
N ALA A 93 -11.34 21.38 1.23
CA ALA A 93 -10.29 21.02 0.29
C ALA A 93 -10.28 22.08 -0.81
N GLN A 94 -9.20 22.87 -0.93
CA GLN A 94 -8.98 23.67 -2.14
C GLN A 94 -8.57 22.69 -3.23
N VAL A 95 -9.51 22.33 -4.09
CA VAL A 95 -9.22 21.55 -5.29
C VAL A 95 -8.45 22.49 -6.22
N MET A 96 -7.13 22.32 -6.31
CA MET A 96 -6.35 22.92 -7.38
C MET A 96 -6.71 22.18 -8.67
N THR A 97 -7.54 22.79 -9.50
CA THR A 97 -7.73 22.34 -10.88
C THR A 97 -6.41 22.61 -11.62
N ILE A 98 -5.74 21.55 -12.07
CA ILE A 98 -4.59 21.62 -12.98
C ILE A 98 -5.12 21.70 -14.40
#